data_AF-E3SA02-F1
#
_entry.id   AF-E3SA02-F1
#
_cell.length_a   1.000
_cell.length_b   1.000
_cell.length_c   1.000
_cell.angle_alpha   90.00
_cell.angle_beta   90.00
_cell.angle_gamma   90.00
#
_symmetry.space_group_name_H-M   'P 1'
#
loop_
_entity.id
_entity.type
_entity.pdbx_description
1 polymer ?
#
loop_
_entity_poly.entity_id
_entity_poly.type
_entity_poly.pdbx_seq_one_letter_code
_entity_poly.pdbx_strand_id
1 'polypeptide(L)'
;MAFPASEALHQHIFSAIDPMRGPLPPHVVKVISHNIAFLVKRAGGPSVSASQVSVSIIDVRGVNNCEIGHKATVCIHQGPYEFRVVVTVQVPWGHPVMIGLTEKVDSIIKEILEPRPKSGMMDTMSVGA
;
A
#
# COMPACT_ATOMS: atom_id res chain seq x y z
N MET A 1 14.44 -16.74 14.65
CA MET A 1 14.96 -15.42 15.05
C MET A 1 14.32 -14.37 14.14
N ALA A 2 13.61 -13.38 14.69
CA ALA A 2 12.99 -12.33 13.89
C ALA A 2 14.06 -11.43 13.27
N PHE A 3 13.99 -11.20 11.96
CA PHE A 3 14.94 -10.35 11.25
C PHE A 3 14.79 -8.89 11.73
N PRO A 4 15.84 -8.25 12.27
CA PRO A 4 15.78 -6.87 12.77
C PRO A 4 15.29 -5.87 11.73
N ALA A 5 15.58 -6.12 10.45
CA ALA A 5 15.14 -5.29 9.33
C ALA A 5 13.61 -5.31 9.12
N SER A 6 12.92 -6.40 9.50
CA SER A 6 11.46 -6.47 9.42
C SER A 6 10.78 -5.56 10.43
N GLU A 7 11.30 -5.55 11.65
CA GLU A 7 10.81 -4.68 12.73
C GLU A 7 11.09 -3.21 12.43
N ALA A 8 12.28 -2.88 11.90
CA ALA A 8 12.64 -1.51 11.56
C ALA A 8 11.73 -0.92 10.47
N LEU A 9 11.44 -1.68 9.41
CA LEU A 9 10.54 -1.23 8.34
C LEU A 9 9.10 -1.05 8.85
N HIS A 10 8.62 -1.99 9.65
CA HIS A 10 7.29 -1.90 10.25
C HIS A 10 7.16 -0.67 11.15
N GLN A 11 8.12 -0.46 12.05
CA GLN A 11 8.14 0.67 12.96
C GLN A 11 8.25 2.01 12.21
N HIS A 12 9.03 2.07 11.14
CA HIS A 12 9.14 3.25 10.27
C HIS A 12 7.81 3.61 9.63
N ILE A 13 7.13 2.62 9.03
CA ILE A 13 5.80 2.83 8.44
C ILE A 13 4.79 3.24 9.51
N PHE A 14 4.76 2.55 10.65
CA PHE A 14 3.86 2.87 11.76
C PHE A 14 4.05 4.31 12.23
N SER A 15 5.29 4.72 12.45
CA SER A 15 5.63 6.08 12.89
C SER A 15 5.24 7.15 11.87
N ALA A 16 5.21 6.81 10.58
CA ALA A 16 4.77 7.71 9.52
C ALA A 16 3.24 7.88 9.46
N ILE A 17 2.46 6.85 9.83
CA ILE A 17 1.00 6.86 9.64
C ILE A 17 0.18 7.05 10.92
N ASP A 18 0.69 6.67 12.09
CA ASP A 18 -0.05 6.78 13.36
C ASP A 18 -0.44 8.23 13.71
N PRO A 19 0.41 9.25 13.50
CA PRO A 19 0.02 10.64 13.71
C PRO A 19 -1.16 11.08 12.83
N MET A 20 -1.37 10.42 11.69
CA MET A 20 -2.38 10.75 10.68
C MET A 20 -3.62 9.86 10.78
N ARG A 21 -3.70 8.96 11.77
CA ARG A 21 -4.74 7.91 11.86
C ARG A 21 -6.19 8.40 11.90
N GLY A 22 -6.40 9.65 12.32
CA GLY A 22 -7.73 10.23 12.52
C GLY A 22 -8.57 9.37 13.49
N PRO A 23 -9.76 8.89 13.07
CA PRO A 23 -10.66 8.12 13.94
C PRO A 23 -10.25 6.65 14.09
N LEU A 24 -9.22 6.18 13.37
CA LEU A 24 -8.86 4.77 13.41
C LEU A 24 -8.31 4.36 14.78
N PRO A 25 -8.75 3.21 15.33
CA PRO A 25 -8.16 2.67 16.54
C PRO A 25 -6.67 2.33 16.35
N PRO A 26 -5.83 2.46 17.40
CA PRO A 26 -4.39 2.18 17.31
C PRO A 26 -4.06 0.77 16.80
N HIS A 27 -4.88 -0.22 17.13
CA HIS A 27 -4.69 -1.60 16.68
C HIS A 27 -4.87 -1.73 15.15
N VAL A 28 -5.78 -0.96 14.54
CA VAL A 28 -5.97 -0.95 13.09
C VAL A 28 -4.73 -0.37 12.41
N VAL A 29 -4.18 0.72 12.95
CA VAL A 29 -2.94 1.35 12.47
C VAL A 29 -1.75 0.37 12.56
N LYS A 30 -1.70 -0.42 13.63
CA LYS A 30 -0.69 -1.48 13.78
C LYS A 30 -0.85 -2.56 12.71
N VAL A 31 -2.07 -3.03 12.42
CA VAL A 31 -2.30 -4.05 11.39
C VAL A 31 -1.95 -3.52 10.00
N ILE A 32 -2.42 -2.33 9.64
CA ILE A 32 -2.17 -1.74 8.33
C ILE A 32 -0.69 -1.49 8.08
N SER A 33 0.09 -1.09 9.08
CA SER A 33 1.54 -0.92 8.94
C SER A 33 2.27 -2.25 8.67
N HIS A 34 1.86 -3.36 9.29
CA HIS A 34 2.38 -4.69 8.94
C HIS A 34 2.05 -5.08 7.50
N ASN A 35 0.81 -4.81 7.10
CA ASN A 35 0.33 -5.11 5.77
C ASN A 35 1.06 -4.30 4.69
N ILE A 36 1.32 -3.01 4.93
CA ILE A 36 2.14 -2.18 4.04
C ILE A 36 3.59 -2.72 3.99
N ALA A 37 4.18 -3.09 5.13
CA ALA A 37 5.54 -3.66 5.15
C ALA A 37 5.62 -4.97 4.35
N PHE A 38 4.59 -5.81 4.41
CA PHE A 38 4.45 -6.98 3.57
C PHE A 38 4.41 -6.62 2.07
N LEU A 39 3.58 -5.64 1.67
CA LEU A 39 3.49 -5.20 0.28
C LEU A 39 4.80 -4.61 -0.23
N VAL A 40 5.50 -3.83 0.60
CA VAL A 40 6.83 -3.27 0.28
C VAL A 40 7.82 -4.40 0.01
N LYS A 41 7.91 -5.39 0.91
CA LYS A 41 8.81 -6.53 0.73
C LYS A 41 8.45 -7.39 -0.47
N ARG A 42 7.15 -7.56 -0.74
CA ARG A 42 6.68 -8.27 -1.93
C ARG A 42 7.06 -7.53 -3.21
N ALA A 43 7.01 -6.20 -3.21
CA ALA A 43 7.33 -5.39 -4.38
C ALA A 43 8.84 -5.26 -4.62
N GLY A 44 9.62 -4.88 -3.60
CA GLY A 44 11.05 -4.58 -3.74
C GLY A 44 12.02 -5.67 -3.26
N GLY A 45 11.50 -6.76 -2.69
CA GLY A 45 12.30 -7.86 -2.15
C GLY A 45 12.50 -7.79 -0.62
N PRO A 46 12.98 -8.88 -0.01
CA PRO A 46 13.14 -8.98 1.46
C PRO A 46 14.22 -8.07 2.03
N SER A 47 15.14 -7.56 1.20
CA SER A 47 16.25 -6.69 1.59
C SER A 47 15.92 -5.19 1.62
N VAL A 48 14.70 -4.79 1.24
CA VAL A 48 14.30 -3.38 1.29
C VAL A 48 14.41 -2.85 2.72
N SER A 49 15.22 -1.81 2.87
CA SER A 49 15.44 -1.14 4.15
C SER A 49 14.39 -0.06 4.42
N ALA A 50 14.21 0.31 5.69
CA ALA A 50 13.28 1.36 6.09
C ALA A 50 13.57 2.72 5.43
N SER A 51 14.85 3.09 5.27
CA SER A 51 15.27 4.34 4.65
C SER A 51 14.93 4.44 3.16
N GLN A 52 14.72 3.31 2.49
CA GLN A 52 14.28 3.28 1.10
C GLN A 52 12.76 3.46 0.97
N VAL A 53 12.02 3.56 2.06
CA VAL A 53 10.55 3.63 2.02
C VAL A 53 10.08 5.00 2.48
N SER A 54 9.18 5.58 1.70
CA SER A 54 8.49 6.80 2.07
C SER A 54 6.99 6.61 2.02
N VAL A 55 6.32 7.21 3.01
CA VAL A 55 4.88 7.37 3.03
C VAL A 55 4.62 8.86 2.87
N SER A 56 3.87 9.25 1.84
CA SER A 56 3.44 10.63 1.63
C SER A 56 1.93 10.72 1.70
N ILE A 57 1.45 11.76 2.37
CA ILE A 57 0.03 12.13 2.43
C ILE A 57 -0.04 13.59 1.99
N ILE A 58 -0.79 13.85 0.92
CA ILE A 58 -0.90 15.18 0.32
C ILE A 58 -2.37 15.54 0.09
N ASP A 59 -2.65 16.84 0.11
CA ASP A 59 -3.89 17.39 -0.43
C ASP A 59 -3.79 17.51 -1.94
N VAL A 60 -4.82 17.06 -2.63
CA VAL A 60 -4.95 17.18 -4.08
C VAL A 60 -5.90 18.34 -4.36
N ARG A 61 -5.37 19.35 -5.05
CA ARG A 61 -6.10 20.54 -5.48
C ARG A 61 -6.12 20.59 -7.02
N GLY A 62 -7.26 20.94 -7.58
CA GLY A 62 -7.41 21.13 -9.02
C GLY A 62 -7.18 22.57 -9.45
N VAL A 63 -7.58 22.87 -10.69
CA VAL A 63 -7.52 24.23 -11.25
C VAL A 63 -8.26 25.20 -10.34
N ASN A 64 -7.69 26.38 -10.11
CA ASN A 64 -8.23 27.41 -9.21
C ASN A 64 -8.39 26.94 -7.75
N ASN A 65 -7.50 26.06 -7.29
CA ASN A 65 -7.49 25.56 -5.91
C ASN A 65 -8.76 24.79 -5.50
N CYS A 66 -9.48 24.24 -6.47
CA CYS A 66 -10.67 23.44 -6.18
C CYS A 66 -10.30 22.17 -5.40
N GLU A 67 -11.12 21.80 -4.43
CA GLU A 67 -10.90 20.66 -3.55
C GLU A 67 -11.18 19.37 -4.29
N ILE A 68 -10.13 18.60 -4.59
CA ILE A 68 -10.28 17.26 -5.18
C ILE A 68 -10.30 16.23 -4.07
N GLY A 69 -9.35 16.30 -3.14
CA GLY A 69 -9.32 15.36 -2.01
C GLY A 69 -7.95 15.19 -1.39
N HIS A 70 -7.71 14.00 -0.85
CA HIS A 70 -6.47 13.65 -0.18
C HIS A 70 -5.89 12.39 -0.81
N LYS A 71 -4.56 12.32 -0.93
CA LYS A 71 -3.87 11.18 -1.52
C LYS A 71 -2.79 10.67 -0.58
N ALA A 72 -2.82 9.36 -0.31
CA ALA A 72 -1.74 8.67 0.38
C ALA A 72 -0.98 7.80 -0.64
N THR A 73 0.35 7.80 -0.54
CA THR A 73 1.24 7.01 -1.39
C THR A 73 2.33 6.39 -0.56
N VAL A 74 2.61 5.11 -0.80
CA VAL A 74 3.76 4.39 -0.26
C VAL A 74 4.66 4.03 -1.44
N CYS A 75 5.93 4.42 -1.38
CA CYS A 75 6.91 4.13 -2.43
C CYS A 75 8.22 3.56 -1.90
N ILE A 76 8.93 2.86 -2.78
CA ILE A 76 10.28 2.35 -2.57
C ILE A 76 11.23 3.14 -3.47
N HIS A 77 12.26 3.76 -2.90
CA HIS A 77 13.33 4.45 -3.61
C HIS A 77 14.39 3.45 -4.10
N GLN A 78 14.69 3.50 -5.39
CA GLN A 78 15.67 2.63 -6.06
C GLN A 78 16.93 3.39 -6.48
N GLY A 79 16.87 4.72 -6.51
CA GLY A 79 17.96 5.63 -6.82
C GLY A 79 17.49 7.08 -6.79
N PRO A 80 18.37 8.05 -7.11
CA PRO A 80 17.97 9.44 -7.27
C PRO A 80 16.86 9.56 -8.32
N TYR A 81 15.70 10.10 -7.93
CA TYR A 81 14.51 10.26 -8.78
C TYR A 81 13.84 8.97 -9.25
N GLU A 82 14.35 7.79 -8.88
CA GLU A 82 13.76 6.50 -9.23
C GLU A 82 13.02 5.92 -8.03
N PHE A 83 11.70 5.82 -8.16
CA PHE A 83 10.85 5.20 -7.15
C PHE A 83 9.78 4.33 -7.77
N ARG A 84 9.40 3.28 -7.01
CA ARG A 84 8.28 2.41 -7.33
C ARG A 84 7.15 2.65 -6.34
N VAL A 85 5.97 2.95 -6.86
CA VAL A 85 4.75 3.04 -6.03
C VAL A 85 4.29 1.63 -5.66
N VAL A 86 4.10 1.39 -4.36
CA VAL A 86 3.61 0.12 -3.81
C VAL A 86 2.10 0.20 -3.59
N VAL A 87 1.64 1.28 -2.98
CA VAL A 87 0.23 1.55 -2.72
C VAL A 87 -0.02 3.02 -2.98
N THR A 88 -1.14 3.32 -3.64
CA THR A 88 -1.68 4.67 -3.74
C THR A 88 -3.19 4.61 -3.56
N VAL A 89 -3.73 5.59 -2.85
CA VAL A 89 -5.17 5.82 -2.74
C VAL A 89 -5.42 7.31 -2.78
N GLN A 90 -6.49 7.71 -3.43
CA GLN A 90 -7.02 9.06 -3.37
C GLN A 90 -8.46 8.96 -2.89
N VAL A 91 -8.81 9.75 -1.88
CA VAL A 91 -10.17 9.86 -1.36
C VAL A 91 -10.69 11.27 -1.60
N PRO A 92 -12.00 11.48 -1.76
CA PRO A 92 -12.58 12.82 -1.88
C PRO A 92 -12.30 13.68 -0.64
N TRP A 93 -12.46 14.99 -0.79
CA TRP A 93 -12.37 15.91 0.35
C TRP A 93 -13.38 15.53 1.45
N GLY A 94 -12.99 15.69 2.71
CA GLY A 94 -13.81 15.29 3.86
C GLY A 94 -13.82 13.79 4.17
N HIS A 95 -13.20 12.95 3.34
CA HIS A 95 -13.04 11.52 3.64
C HIS A 95 -11.66 11.26 4.29
N PRO A 96 -11.58 10.48 5.38
CA PRO A 96 -10.30 10.18 6.01
C PRO A 96 -9.40 9.34 5.10
N VAL A 97 -8.28 9.92 4.65
CA VAL A 97 -7.32 9.25 3.75
C VAL A 97 -6.78 7.94 4.33
N MET A 98 -6.65 7.86 5.65
CA MET A 98 -6.19 6.65 6.32
C MET A 98 -7.20 5.50 6.27
N ILE A 99 -8.51 5.79 6.26
CA ILE A 99 -9.54 4.76 6.04
C ILE A 99 -9.40 4.21 4.62
N GLY A 100 -9.32 5.10 3.63
CA GLY A 100 -9.12 4.69 2.24
C GLY A 100 -7.83 3.89 2.03
N LEU A 101 -6.75 4.24 2.75
CA LEU A 101 -5.50 3.49 2.70
C LEU A 101 -5.67 2.09 3.28
N THR A 102 -6.35 1.96 4.42
CA THR A 102 -6.65 0.66 5.04
C THR A 102 -7.44 -0.23 4.09
N GLU A 103 -8.55 0.27 3.56
CA GLU A 103 -9.40 -0.47 2.61
C GLU A 103 -8.62 -0.90 1.36
N LYS A 104 -7.79 0.00 0.82
CA LYS A 104 -7.00 -0.29 -0.39
C LYS A 104 -5.97 -1.39 -0.15
N VAL A 105 -5.24 -1.33 0.97
CA VAL A 105 -4.25 -2.35 1.32
C VAL A 105 -4.91 -3.69 1.58
N ASP A 106 -6.02 -3.71 2.32
CA ASP A 106 -6.76 -4.95 2.59
C ASP A 106 -7.27 -5.59 1.29
N SER A 107 -7.75 -4.78 0.34
CA SER A 107 -8.14 -5.27 -1.00
C SER A 107 -6.97 -5.93 -1.72
N ILE A 108 -5.80 -5.28 -1.76
CA ILE A 108 -4.60 -5.81 -2.42
C ILE A 108 -4.16 -7.12 -1.76
N ILE A 109 -4.19 -7.21 -0.42
CA ILE A 109 -3.79 -8.41 0.30
C ILE A 109 -4.78 -9.56 0.04
N LYS A 110 -6.09 -9.29 0.05
CA LYS A 110 -7.09 -10.29 -0.29
C LYS A 110 -6.89 -10.83 -1.71
N GLU A 111 -6.66 -9.96 -2.69
CA GLU A 111 -6.36 -10.36 -4.07
C GLU A 111 -5.09 -11.22 -4.19
N ILE A 112 -4.10 -10.94 -3.35
CA ILE A 112 -2.84 -11.69 -3.29
C ILE A 112 -3.04 -13.09 -2.69
N LEU A 113 -3.81 -13.21 -1.61
CA LEU A 113 -4.00 -14.45 -0.85
C LEU A 113 -5.07 -15.35 -1.48
N GLU A 114 -6.06 -14.75 -2.12
CA GLU A 114 -7.17 -15.43 -2.79
C GLU A 114 -7.16 -15.05 -4.28
N PRO A 115 -6.14 -15.49 -5.05
CA PRO A 115 -6.10 -15.21 -6.47
C PRO A 115 -7.32 -15.83 -7.13
N ARG A 116 -8.22 -14.99 -7.66
CA ARG A 116 -9.37 -15.49 -8.44
C ARG A 116 -8.83 -16.37 -9.57
N PRO A 117 -9.42 -17.55 -9.82
CA PRO A 117 -9.05 -18.34 -11.00
C PRO A 117 -9.25 -17.47 -12.23
N LYS A 118 -8.22 -17.36 -13.08
CA LYS A 118 -8.29 -16.63 -14.34
C LYS A 118 -9.38 -17.28 -15.20
N SER A 119 -10.53 -16.64 -15.32
CA SER A 119 -11.55 -17.02 -16.29
C SER A 119 -10.98 -16.74 -17.69
N GLY A 120 -10.80 -17.80 -18.50
CA GLY A 120 -10.40 -17.67 -19.90
C GLY A 120 -9.14 -18.44 -20.30
N MET A 121 -9.14 -19.77 -20.12
CA MET A 121 -8.38 -20.67 -20.98
C MET A 121 -9.32 -21.85 -21.26
N MET A 122 -10.21 -21.65 -22.23
CA MET A 122 -10.99 -22.75 -22.77
C MET A 122 -10.00 -23.71 -23.42
N ASP A 123 -9.96 -24.93 -22.90
CA ASP A 123 -9.30 -26.06 -23.49
C ASP A 123 -9.75 -26.22 -24.94
N THR A 124 -8.91 -25.82 -25.89
CA THR A 124 -8.95 -26.41 -27.23
C THR A 124 -8.39 -27.82 -27.13
N MET A 125 -9.20 -28.76 -26.64
CA MET A 125 -9.08 -30.16 -27.01
C MET A 125 -10.23 -30.48 -27.96
N SER A 126 -10.04 -30.10 -29.24
CA SER A 126 -10.79 -30.74 -30.31
C SER A 126 -10.23 -32.15 -30.45
N VAL A 127 -11.08 -33.12 -30.14
CA VAL A 127 -10.85 -34.55 -30.25
C VAL A 127 -10.53 -34.88 -31.70
N GLY A 128 -9.36 -35.47 -31.94
CA GLY A 128 -9.08 -36.20 -33.17
C GLY A 128 -9.56 -37.63 -33.01
N ALA A 129 -10.53 -38.02 -33.82
CA ALA A 129 -10.77 -39.37 -34.33
C ALA A 129 -11.71 -39.28 -35.54
#